data_AF-A0A6A3FKB7-F1
#
_entry.id   AF-A0A6A3FKB7-F1
#
_cell.length_a   1.000
_cell.length_b   1.000
_cell.length_c   1.000
_cell.angle_alpha   90.00
_cell.angle_beta   90.00
_cell.angle_gamma   90.00
#
_symmetry.space_group_name_H-M   'P 1'
#
loop_
_entity.id
_entity.type
_entity.pdbx_description
1 polymer ?
#
loop_
_entity_poly.entity_id
_entity_poly.type
_entity_poly.pdbx_seq_one_letter_code
_entity_poly.pdbx_strand_id
1 'polypeptide(L)'
;MIDQAKKELELYRRRGEVIRNKCPEYCEEILKKIDDLFKSPHPLPFICVEGSSGMGKSQLAFALKGERPWFYWLASQVGVGSQNLYNNFSSISSQFYKFVTKDMAPAGVMVRLEADALNSISTLYFKESLWTYGFIRALLTYCREHYEAGMIHFEEKTTLHVSKCNVDAVYEACRELTREEKLLPFFILDEMTSNANIAAGGKNVAAFQRNVFRA
;
A
#
# COMPACT_ATOMS: atom_id res chain seq x y z
N MET A 1 5.62 5.86 24.43
CA MET A 1 5.03 5.09 23.32
C MET A 1 5.88 5.13 22.05
N ILE A 2 6.36 6.29 21.59
CA ILE A 2 7.21 6.41 20.38
C ILE A 2 8.49 5.54 20.47
N ASP A 3 9.17 5.55 21.61
CA ASP A 3 10.39 4.75 21.83
C ASP A 3 10.14 3.22 21.70
N GLN A 4 9.00 2.74 22.19
CA GLN A 4 8.62 1.33 22.08
C GLN A 4 8.30 0.93 20.63
N ALA A 5 7.60 1.80 19.90
CA ALA A 5 7.30 1.56 18.49
C ALA A 5 8.59 1.48 17.66
N LYS A 6 9.56 2.39 17.89
CA LYS A 6 10.86 2.36 17.20
C LYS A 6 11.66 1.10 17.52
N LYS A 7 11.67 0.67 18.79
CA LYS A 7 12.29 -0.61 19.21
C LYS A 7 11.68 -1.81 18.50
N GLU A 8 10.37 -1.84 18.35
CA GLU A 8 9.69 -2.92 17.62
C GLU A 8 9.98 -2.87 16.12
N LEU A 9 10.02 -1.69 15.50
CA LEU A 9 10.40 -1.55 14.10
C LEU A 9 11.80 -2.14 13.86
N GLU A 10 12.74 -1.83 14.73
CA GLU A 10 14.10 -2.36 14.66
C GLU A 10 14.15 -3.88 14.87
N LEU A 11 13.35 -4.42 15.80
CA LEU A 11 13.21 -5.86 15.98
C LEU A 11 12.69 -6.55 14.71
N TYR A 12 11.68 -5.97 14.06
CA TYR A 12 11.12 -6.51 12.83
C TYR A 12 12.11 -6.42 11.66
N ARG A 13 12.88 -5.34 11.53
CA ARG A 13 13.97 -5.23 10.56
C ARG A 13 15.02 -6.33 10.74
N ARG A 14 15.49 -6.54 11.98
CA ARG A 14 16.46 -7.61 12.29
C ARG A 14 15.90 -9.00 12.00
N ARG A 15 14.64 -9.25 12.35
CA ARG A 15 13.98 -10.53 12.04
C ARG A 15 13.83 -10.75 10.54
N GLY A 16 13.49 -9.72 9.78
CA GLY A 16 13.44 -9.76 8.33
C GLY A 16 14.79 -10.13 7.72
N GLU A 17 15.88 -9.56 8.24
CA GLU A 17 17.24 -9.94 7.84
C GLU A 17 17.57 -11.40 8.14
N VAL A 18 17.23 -11.90 9.34
CA VAL A 18 17.44 -13.31 9.68
C VAL A 18 16.64 -14.23 8.76
N ILE A 19 15.39 -13.90 8.44
CA ILE A 19 14.55 -14.67 7.52
C ILE A 19 15.19 -14.69 6.13
N ARG A 20 15.57 -13.53 5.60
CA ARG A 20 16.21 -13.42 4.28
C ARG A 20 17.49 -14.24 4.20
N ASN A 21 18.34 -14.18 5.22
CA ASN A 21 19.60 -14.93 5.25
C ASN A 21 19.39 -16.45 5.35
N LYS A 22 18.30 -16.89 5.99
CA LYS A 22 17.96 -18.33 6.11
C LYS A 22 17.16 -18.87 4.93
N CYS A 23 16.43 -18.00 4.23
CA CYS A 23 15.53 -18.37 3.14
C CYS A 23 15.74 -17.45 1.91
N PRO A 24 16.97 -17.34 1.38
CA PRO A 24 17.29 -16.41 0.29
C PRO A 24 16.51 -16.74 -0.98
N GLU A 25 16.43 -18.03 -1.34
CA GLU A 25 15.75 -18.52 -2.54
C GLU A 25 14.27 -18.10 -2.59
N TYR A 26 13.54 -18.21 -1.47
CA TYR A 26 12.13 -17.79 -1.39
C TYR A 26 11.98 -16.27 -1.52
N CYS A 27 12.89 -15.49 -0.91
CA CYS A 27 12.85 -14.04 -1.02
C CYS A 27 13.13 -13.60 -2.46
N GLU A 28 14.12 -14.22 -3.11
CA GLU A 28 14.48 -13.97 -4.50
C GLU A 28 13.36 -14.36 -5.46
N GLU A 29 12.70 -15.50 -5.25
CA GLU A 29 11.57 -15.93 -6.08
C GLU A 29 10.40 -14.95 -6.00
N ILE A 30 10.07 -14.45 -4.80
CA ILE A 30 9.03 -13.44 -4.62
C ILE A 30 9.43 -12.13 -5.32
N LEU A 31 10.66 -11.65 -5.12
CA LEU A 31 11.15 -10.43 -5.76
C LEU A 31 11.18 -10.55 -7.29
N LYS A 32 11.61 -11.71 -7.81
CA LYS A 32 11.58 -11.99 -9.25
C LYS A 32 10.15 -11.96 -9.79
N LYS A 33 9.19 -12.54 -9.08
CA LYS A 33 7.78 -12.48 -9.46
C LYS A 33 7.25 -11.05 -9.49
N ILE A 34 7.67 -10.22 -8.52
CA ILE A 34 7.36 -8.78 -8.50
C ILE A 34 7.96 -8.10 -9.73
N ASP A 35 9.23 -8.37 -10.04
CA ASP A 35 9.90 -7.81 -11.22
C ASP A 35 9.21 -8.21 -12.52
N ASP A 36 8.80 -9.47 -12.65
CA ASP A 36 8.11 -9.97 -13.84
C ASP A 36 6.72 -9.35 -14.02
N LEU A 37 6.00 -9.07 -12.92
CA LEU A 37 4.73 -8.32 -12.97
C LEU A 37 4.95 -6.90 -13.48
N PHE A 38 6.05 -6.25 -13.10
CA PHE A 38 6.39 -4.90 -13.56
C PHE A 38 6.90 -4.85 -15.00
N LYS A 39 7.27 -5.99 -15.62
CA LYS A 39 7.61 -6.07 -17.06
C LYS A 39 6.36 -6.12 -17.96
N SER A 40 5.16 -6.26 -17.40
CA SER A 40 3.91 -6.18 -18.15
C SER A 40 3.80 -4.84 -18.90
N PRO A 41 3.22 -4.78 -20.12
CA PRO A 41 2.96 -3.52 -20.83
C PRO A 41 2.07 -2.55 -20.04
N HIS A 42 1.26 -3.10 -19.14
CA HIS A 42 0.42 -2.37 -18.18
C HIS A 42 0.78 -2.90 -16.79
N PRO A 43 1.92 -2.50 -16.24
CA PRO A 43 2.31 -2.97 -14.94
C PRO A 43 1.35 -2.36 -13.92
N LEU A 44 0.74 -3.21 -13.10
CA LEU A 44 -0.02 -2.72 -11.95
C LEU A 44 0.98 -1.93 -11.10
N PRO A 45 0.64 -0.72 -10.65
CA PRO A 45 1.62 0.05 -9.89
C PRO A 45 1.84 -0.51 -8.48
N PHE A 46 1.11 -1.55 -8.08
CA PHE A 46 1.07 -2.05 -6.71
C PHE A 46 1.02 -3.56 -6.66
N ILE A 47 1.56 -4.07 -5.57
CA ILE A 47 1.31 -5.42 -5.09
C ILE A 47 0.54 -5.28 -3.78
N CYS A 48 -0.33 -6.24 -3.49
CA CYS A 48 -1.06 -6.25 -2.23
C CYS A 48 -0.89 -7.65 -1.62
N VAL A 49 -0.27 -7.71 -0.45
CA VAL A 49 -0.07 -8.96 0.27
C VAL A 49 -1.27 -9.21 1.18
N GLU A 50 -2.15 -10.11 0.78
CA GLU A 50 -3.33 -10.50 1.55
C GLU A 50 -3.05 -11.77 2.38
N GLY A 51 -3.59 -11.82 3.60
CA GLY A 51 -3.47 -12.99 4.48
C GLY A 51 -4.08 -12.76 5.85
N SER A 52 -4.49 -13.83 6.53
CA SER A 52 -5.07 -13.77 7.87
C SER A 52 -4.11 -13.16 8.90
N SER A 53 -4.65 -12.72 10.03
CA SER A 53 -3.82 -12.27 11.16
C SER A 53 -2.89 -13.42 11.60
N GLY A 54 -1.64 -13.08 11.93
CA GLY A 54 -0.61 -14.05 12.31
C GLY A 54 0.06 -14.81 11.15
N MET A 55 -0.35 -14.61 9.89
CA MET A 55 0.23 -15.33 8.73
C MET A 55 1.61 -14.81 8.28
N GLY A 56 2.23 -13.91 9.06
CA GLY A 56 3.59 -13.46 8.77
C GLY A 56 3.73 -12.32 7.76
N LYS A 57 2.67 -11.55 7.47
CA LYS A 57 2.70 -10.49 6.44
C LYS A 57 3.71 -9.39 6.73
N SER A 58 3.74 -8.89 7.97
CA SER A 58 4.72 -7.90 8.37
C SER A 58 6.14 -8.50 8.31
N GLN A 59 6.34 -9.75 8.74
CA GLN A 59 7.63 -10.45 8.61
C GLN A 59 8.08 -10.56 7.14
N LEU A 60 7.16 -10.89 6.24
CA LEU A 60 7.43 -10.89 4.80
C LEU A 60 7.83 -9.48 4.33
N ALA A 61 7.11 -8.44 4.73
CA ALA A 61 7.43 -7.06 4.38
C ALA A 61 8.86 -6.67 4.74
N PHE A 62 9.31 -7.01 5.95
CA PHE A 62 10.68 -6.71 6.39
C PHE A 62 11.74 -7.67 5.85
N ALA A 63 11.37 -8.87 5.42
CA ALA A 63 12.29 -9.82 4.78
C ALA A 63 12.59 -9.42 3.33
N LEU A 64 11.59 -8.90 2.61
CA LEU A 64 11.71 -8.41 1.24
C LEU A 64 12.54 -7.11 1.20
N LYS A 65 13.85 -7.26 0.95
CA LYS A 65 14.77 -6.14 0.70
C LYS A 65 15.40 -6.33 -0.68
N GLY A 66 14.76 -5.74 -1.68
CA GLY A 66 15.24 -5.74 -3.06
C GLY A 66 15.87 -4.40 -3.45
N GLU A 67 16.18 -4.27 -4.73
CA GLU A 67 16.73 -3.05 -5.33
C GLU A 67 15.69 -1.93 -5.48
N ARG A 68 14.41 -2.25 -5.25
CA ARG A 68 13.28 -1.33 -5.41
C ARG A 68 12.94 -0.61 -4.11
N PRO A 69 12.48 0.65 -4.18
CA PRO A 69 11.81 1.27 -3.05
C PRO A 69 10.50 0.54 -2.75
N TRP A 70 10.09 0.52 -1.48
CA TRP A 70 8.77 0.01 -1.12
C TRP A 70 8.16 0.73 0.07
N PHE A 71 6.84 0.73 0.12
CA PHE A 71 6.10 1.29 1.25
C PHE A 71 5.32 0.21 1.99
N TYR A 72 5.16 0.42 3.29
CA TYR A 72 4.29 -0.39 4.14
C TYR A 72 3.35 0.53 4.90
N TRP A 73 2.05 0.20 4.87
CA TRP A 73 1.05 0.86 5.67
C TRP A 73 -0.17 -0.04 5.89
N LEU A 74 -1.07 0.40 6.74
CA LEU A 74 -2.27 -0.33 7.11
C LEU A 74 -3.48 0.18 6.33
N ALA A 75 -4.38 -0.73 6.00
CA ALA A 75 -5.65 -0.40 5.38
C ALA A 75 -6.60 0.35 6.32
N SER A 76 -6.37 0.25 7.63
CA SER A 76 -7.18 0.88 8.67
C SER A 76 -6.36 1.84 9.53
N GLN A 77 -7.06 2.65 10.33
CA GLN A 77 -6.40 3.50 11.32
C GLN A 77 -5.80 2.65 12.44
N VAL A 78 -4.66 3.10 12.96
CA VAL A 78 -4.03 2.49 14.15
C VAL A 78 -4.88 2.83 15.38
N GLY A 79 -5.38 1.81 16.06
CA GLY A 79 -6.21 1.94 17.26
C GLY A 79 -5.48 1.51 18.54
N VAL A 80 -6.16 1.64 19.68
CA VAL A 80 -5.59 1.34 21.01
C VAL A 80 -5.17 -0.13 21.18
N GLY A 81 -5.78 -1.05 20.42
CA GLY A 81 -5.43 -2.48 20.40
C GLY A 81 -4.49 -2.91 19.27
N SER A 82 -3.98 -1.97 18.46
CA SER A 82 -3.06 -2.29 17.36
C SER A 82 -1.69 -2.71 17.89
N GLN A 83 -0.98 -3.54 17.11
CA GLN A 83 0.42 -3.87 17.41
C GLN A 83 1.25 -2.59 17.53
N ASN A 84 2.14 -2.50 18.51
CA ASN A 84 2.95 -1.31 18.74
C ASN A 84 3.79 -0.90 17.51
N LEU A 85 4.28 -1.88 16.73
CA LEU A 85 4.91 -1.68 15.42
C LEU A 85 4.10 -0.73 14.52
N TYR A 86 2.78 -0.85 14.52
CA TYR A 86 1.88 -0.11 13.62
C TYR A 86 1.89 1.40 13.88
N ASN A 87 2.27 1.82 15.10
CA ASN A 87 2.41 3.24 15.41
C ASN A 87 3.46 3.92 14.53
N ASN A 88 4.49 3.20 14.06
CA ASN A 88 5.48 3.72 13.11
C ASN A 88 4.87 4.10 11.76
N PHE A 89 3.74 3.50 11.39
CA PHE A 89 3.08 3.69 10.10
C PHE A 89 1.74 4.45 10.23
N SER A 90 1.43 4.94 11.44
CA SER A 90 0.16 5.61 11.74
C SER A 90 -0.11 6.83 10.86
N SER A 91 0.92 7.66 10.60
CA SER A 91 0.83 8.87 9.77
C SER A 91 0.37 8.56 8.35
N ILE A 92 1.10 7.67 7.66
CA ILE A 92 0.83 7.30 6.27
C ILE A 92 -0.47 6.50 6.14
N SER A 93 -0.74 5.58 7.07
CA SER A 93 -1.97 4.77 7.10
C SER A 93 -3.20 5.66 7.31
N SER A 94 -3.10 6.67 8.18
CA SER A 94 -4.20 7.61 8.43
C SER A 94 -4.48 8.50 7.23
N GLN A 95 -3.45 8.90 6.47
CA GLN A 95 -3.65 9.64 5.22
C GLN A 95 -4.31 8.77 4.16
N PHE A 96 -3.83 7.54 3.96
CA PHE A 96 -4.45 6.59 3.05
C PHE A 96 -5.93 6.37 3.39
N TYR A 97 -6.22 6.03 4.66
CA TYR A 97 -7.60 5.81 5.13
C TYR A 97 -8.49 7.03 4.92
N LYS A 98 -7.98 8.25 5.20
CA LYS A 98 -8.71 9.50 4.95
C LYS A 98 -9.12 9.64 3.48
N PHE A 99 -8.24 9.32 2.53
CA PHE A 99 -8.55 9.43 1.10
C PHE A 99 -9.52 8.33 0.65
N VAL A 100 -9.39 7.12 1.16
CA VAL A 100 -10.39 6.05 0.96
C VAL A 100 -11.77 6.48 1.46
N THR A 101 -11.88 7.07 2.65
CA THR A 101 -13.15 7.60 3.17
C THR A 101 -13.68 8.72 2.29
N LYS A 102 -12.84 9.61 1.77
CA LYS A 102 -13.29 10.66 0.84
C LYS A 102 -13.87 10.13 -0.47
N ASP A 103 -13.41 8.99 -0.96
CA ASP A 103 -13.93 8.38 -2.19
C ASP A 103 -15.17 7.52 -1.96
N MET A 104 -15.24 6.82 -0.82
CA MET A 104 -16.31 5.88 -0.49
C MET A 104 -17.47 6.50 0.30
N ALA A 105 -17.17 7.44 1.20
CA ALA A 105 -18.11 8.06 2.12
C ALA A 105 -17.78 9.54 2.41
N PRO A 106 -17.77 10.43 1.40
CA PRO A 106 -17.35 11.83 1.54
C PRO A 106 -18.14 12.64 2.59
N ALA A 107 -19.36 12.24 2.93
CA ALA A 107 -20.22 12.87 3.94
C ALA A 107 -20.51 11.96 5.15
N GLY A 108 -19.70 10.92 5.38
CA GLY A 108 -19.94 9.90 6.42
C GLY A 108 -21.05 8.90 6.07
N VAL A 109 -21.71 9.07 4.93
CA VAL A 109 -22.64 8.11 4.33
C VAL A 109 -21.94 7.43 3.17
N MET A 110 -22.00 6.10 3.09
CA MET A 110 -21.44 5.36 1.98
C MET A 110 -22.24 5.66 0.71
N VAL A 111 -21.62 6.37 -0.24
CA VAL A 111 -22.31 6.87 -1.46
C VAL A 111 -22.10 5.93 -2.63
N ARG A 112 -21.03 5.12 -2.62
CA ARG A 112 -20.72 4.19 -3.70
C ARG A 112 -21.55 2.92 -3.59
N LEU A 113 -22.16 2.53 -4.71
CA LEU A 113 -22.90 1.28 -4.82
C LEU A 113 -21.96 0.10 -4.56
N GLU A 114 -22.44 -0.87 -3.77
CA GLU A 114 -21.68 -2.09 -3.47
C GLU A 114 -21.25 -2.82 -4.75
N ALA A 115 -22.13 -2.87 -5.76
CA ALA A 115 -21.83 -3.48 -7.05
C ALA A 115 -20.62 -2.86 -7.75
N ASP A 116 -20.46 -1.53 -7.66
CA ASP A 116 -19.31 -0.84 -8.25
C ASP A 116 -18.03 -1.07 -7.46
N ALA A 117 -18.11 -1.01 -6.12
CA ALA A 117 -16.94 -1.21 -5.26
C ALA A 117 -16.42 -2.65 -5.26
N LEU A 118 -17.30 -3.65 -5.46
CA LEU A 118 -16.92 -5.05 -5.56
C LEU A 118 -16.34 -5.40 -6.93
N ASN A 119 -16.80 -4.73 -7.98
CA ASN A 119 -16.44 -5.04 -9.35
C ASN A 119 -15.16 -4.30 -9.77
N SER A 120 -14.02 -4.99 -9.79
CA SER A 120 -12.73 -4.40 -10.18
C SER A 120 -12.67 -3.89 -11.62
N ILE A 121 -13.65 -4.25 -12.48
CA ILE A 121 -13.80 -3.71 -13.84
C ILE A 121 -14.83 -2.57 -13.95
N SER A 122 -15.40 -2.10 -12.83
CA SER A 122 -16.36 -0.98 -12.82
C SER A 122 -15.71 0.31 -13.31
N THR A 123 -16.52 1.18 -13.93
CA THR A 123 -16.10 2.53 -14.34
C THR A 123 -15.56 3.37 -13.20
N LEU A 124 -15.90 3.02 -11.95
CA LEU A 124 -15.33 3.61 -10.75
C LEU A 124 -13.79 3.63 -10.77
N TYR A 125 -13.16 2.57 -11.27
CA TYR A 125 -11.70 2.43 -11.23
C TYR A 125 -11.01 2.95 -12.50
N PHE A 126 -11.65 2.88 -13.67
CA PHE A 126 -11.00 3.26 -14.94
C PHE A 126 -11.35 4.67 -15.44
N LYS A 127 -12.49 5.24 -15.02
CA LYS A 127 -12.97 6.53 -15.54
C LYS A 127 -12.99 7.64 -14.52
N GLU A 128 -13.21 7.32 -13.25
CA GLU A 128 -13.37 8.35 -12.23
C GLU A 128 -12.06 8.88 -11.69
N SER A 129 -12.11 10.14 -11.23
CA SER A 129 -11.02 10.76 -10.48
C SER A 129 -11.18 10.49 -8.98
N LEU A 130 -10.24 9.73 -8.42
CA LEU A 130 -10.22 9.29 -7.03
C LEU A 130 -9.15 10.02 -6.23
N TRP A 131 -9.43 10.31 -4.95
CA TRP A 131 -8.42 10.80 -4.02
C TRP A 131 -7.37 9.73 -3.73
N THR A 132 -7.74 8.46 -3.70
CA THR A 132 -6.79 7.35 -3.50
C THR A 132 -5.78 7.25 -4.64
N TYR A 133 -6.19 7.45 -5.90
CA TYR A 133 -5.25 7.57 -7.03
C TYR A 133 -4.35 8.80 -6.89
N GLY A 134 -4.89 9.92 -6.42
CA GLY A 134 -4.10 11.10 -6.12
C GLY A 134 -2.99 10.84 -5.09
N PHE A 135 -3.33 10.13 -4.01
CA PHE A 135 -2.39 9.78 -2.94
C PHE A 135 -1.27 8.87 -3.44
N ILE A 136 -1.66 7.85 -4.20
CA ILE A 136 -0.77 6.94 -4.91
C ILE A 136 0.20 7.70 -5.83
N ARG A 137 -0.33 8.63 -6.65
CA ARG A 137 0.49 9.42 -7.57
C ARG A 137 1.50 10.27 -6.79
N ALA A 138 1.09 10.87 -5.68
CA ALA A 138 1.99 11.63 -4.82
C ALA A 138 3.12 10.77 -4.23
N LEU A 139 2.86 9.49 -3.90
CA LEU A 139 3.90 8.56 -3.46
C LEU A 139 4.87 8.20 -4.58
N LEU A 140 4.38 7.98 -5.80
CA LEU A 140 5.23 7.76 -6.97
C LEU A 140 6.12 8.97 -7.27
N THR A 141 5.57 10.19 -7.19
CA THR A 141 6.35 11.43 -7.31
C THR A 141 7.41 11.53 -6.23
N TYR A 142 7.06 11.26 -4.96
CA TYR A 142 8.02 11.23 -3.87
C TYR A 142 9.16 10.24 -4.11
N CYS A 143 8.84 9.00 -4.53
CA CYS A 143 9.85 8.00 -4.91
C CYS A 143 10.76 8.45 -6.03
N ARG A 144 10.23 9.18 -7.01
CA ARG A 144 11.04 9.70 -8.12
C ARG A 144 12.06 10.72 -7.62
N GLU A 145 11.66 11.60 -6.72
CA GLU A 145 12.50 12.68 -6.18
C GLU A 145 13.49 12.19 -5.12
N HIS A 146 13.10 11.18 -4.33
CA HIS A 146 13.88 10.62 -3.22
C HIS A 146 14.16 9.13 -3.43
N TYR A 147 14.62 8.78 -4.63
CA TYR A 147 14.78 7.38 -5.02
C TYR A 147 15.86 6.69 -4.18
N GLU A 148 15.45 5.71 -3.38
CA GLU A 148 16.32 4.89 -2.54
C GLU A 148 15.79 3.46 -2.48
N ALA A 149 16.70 2.48 -2.56
CA ALA A 149 16.35 1.07 -2.45
C ALA A 149 15.95 0.72 -1.00
N GLY A 150 14.84 -0.03 -0.85
CA GLY A 150 14.35 -0.49 0.45
C GLY A 150 13.12 0.27 0.96
N MET A 151 12.85 0.14 2.27
CA MET A 151 11.64 0.66 2.88
C MET A 151 11.67 2.19 2.96
N ILE A 152 10.73 2.84 2.30
CA ILE A 152 10.43 4.25 2.52
C ILE A 152 9.51 4.36 3.73
N HIS A 153 10.03 4.93 4.81
CA HIS A 153 9.33 5.11 6.07
C HIS A 153 9.32 6.58 6.47
N PHE A 154 8.11 7.13 6.61
CA PHE A 154 7.90 8.50 7.08
C PHE A 154 7.92 8.52 8.62
N GLU A 155 9.10 8.75 9.21
CA GLU A 155 9.26 8.85 10.68
C GLU A 155 8.52 10.06 11.25
N GLU A 156 8.49 11.16 10.50
CA GLU A 156 7.78 12.39 10.86
C GLU A 156 6.46 12.52 10.10
N LYS A 157 5.66 13.52 10.49
CA LYS A 157 4.40 13.82 9.80
C LYS A 157 4.67 14.39 8.40
N THR A 158 4.87 13.53 7.42
CA THR A 158 5.02 13.93 6.03
C THR A 158 3.66 14.24 5.42
N THR A 159 3.46 15.49 4.98
CA THR A 159 2.24 15.89 4.27
C THR A 159 2.50 15.80 2.78
N LEU A 160 1.86 14.84 2.11
CA LEU A 160 1.88 14.76 0.65
C LEU A 160 0.83 15.71 0.08
N HIS A 161 1.20 16.48 -0.95
CA HIS A 161 0.22 17.27 -1.68
C HIS A 161 -0.59 16.36 -2.59
N VAL A 162 -1.84 16.09 -2.19
CA VAL A 162 -2.72 15.15 -2.90
C VAL A 162 -3.85 15.90 -3.59
N SER A 163 -3.96 15.71 -4.90
CA SER A 163 -5.09 16.13 -5.73
C SER A 163 -5.76 14.92 -6.36
N LYS A 164 -7.08 14.96 -6.58
CA LYS A 164 -7.81 13.90 -7.28
C LYS A 164 -7.23 13.67 -8.68
N CYS A 165 -7.06 12.42 -9.07
CA CYS A 165 -6.72 12.05 -10.44
C CYS A 165 -7.32 10.69 -10.83
N ASN A 166 -7.27 10.34 -12.10
CA ASN A 166 -7.71 9.04 -12.61
C ASN A 166 -6.52 8.05 -12.66
N VAL A 167 -6.80 6.81 -13.07
CA VAL A 167 -5.80 5.75 -13.20
C VAL A 167 -4.75 6.08 -14.27
N ASP A 168 -5.12 6.75 -15.37
CA ASP A 168 -4.18 7.14 -16.43
C ASP A 168 -3.07 8.05 -15.90
N ALA A 169 -3.40 8.98 -15.01
CA ALA A 169 -2.41 9.85 -14.36
C ALA A 169 -1.45 9.07 -13.44
N VAL A 170 -1.90 7.96 -12.86
CA VAL A 170 -1.03 7.05 -12.09
C VAL A 170 -0.12 6.29 -13.05
N TYR A 171 -0.66 5.77 -14.15
CA TYR A 171 0.13 5.08 -15.18
C TYR A 171 1.18 6.00 -15.82
N GLU A 172 0.88 7.28 -16.04
CA GLU A 172 1.88 8.25 -16.50
C GLU A 172 3.00 8.45 -15.48
N ALA A 173 2.69 8.56 -14.18
CA ALA A 173 3.72 8.66 -13.14
C ALA A 173 4.62 7.41 -13.11
N CYS A 174 4.07 6.22 -13.35
CA CYS A 174 4.86 4.99 -13.52
C CYS A 174 5.75 5.04 -14.77
N ARG A 175 5.21 5.51 -15.90
CA ARG A 175 5.97 5.67 -17.14
C ARG A 175 7.12 6.65 -16.96
N GLU A 176 6.93 7.74 -16.25
CA GLU A 176 7.99 8.72 -15.93
C GLU A 176 9.13 8.07 -15.16
N LEU A 177 8.86 7.33 -14.07
CA LEU A 177 9.88 6.57 -13.34
C LEU A 177 10.64 5.59 -14.25
N THR A 178 9.90 4.86 -15.10
CA THR A 178 10.50 3.86 -16.00
C THR A 178 11.39 4.51 -17.08
N ARG A 179 11.00 5.68 -17.60
CA ARG A 179 11.81 6.45 -18.56
C ARG A 179 13.10 6.98 -17.95
N GLU A 180 13.12 7.19 -16.63
CA GLU A 180 14.31 7.54 -15.86
C GLU A 180 15.13 6.31 -15.43
N GLU A 181 14.84 5.13 -15.98
CA GLU A 181 15.49 3.85 -15.65
C GLU A 181 15.37 3.46 -14.16
N LYS A 182 14.39 4.04 -13.45
CA LYS A 182 14.09 3.73 -12.06
C LYS A 182 13.13 2.54 -11.96
N LEU A 183 13.36 1.70 -10.96
CA LEU A 183 12.46 0.58 -10.67
C LEU A 183 11.20 1.11 -9.96
N LEU A 184 10.03 0.72 -10.44
CA LEU A 184 8.76 1.09 -9.82
C LEU A 184 8.70 0.62 -8.36
N PRO A 185 8.26 1.47 -7.42
CA PRO A 185 8.09 1.03 -6.05
C PRO A 185 6.93 0.03 -5.99
N PHE A 186 7.01 -0.91 -5.05
CA PHE A 186 5.86 -1.72 -4.68
C PHE A 186 5.34 -1.32 -3.29
N PHE A 187 4.13 -1.74 -3.01
CA PHE A 187 3.40 -1.32 -1.84
C PHE A 187 2.99 -2.56 -1.06
N ILE A 188 2.90 -2.45 0.26
CA ILE A 188 2.43 -3.52 1.12
C ILE A 188 1.33 -2.93 1.99
N LEU A 189 0.13 -3.43 1.78
CA LEU A 189 -1.05 -3.06 2.55
C LEU A 189 -1.35 -4.18 3.56
N ASP A 190 -1.15 -3.90 4.84
CA ASP A 190 -1.49 -4.82 5.94
C ASP A 190 -2.85 -4.46 6.57
N GLU A 191 -3.39 -5.35 7.41
CA GLU A 191 -4.64 -5.17 8.15
C GLU A 191 -5.85 -4.81 7.27
N MET A 192 -5.88 -5.32 6.04
CA MET A 192 -7.12 -5.36 5.26
C MET A 192 -8.11 -6.28 5.96
N THR A 193 -9.29 -5.75 6.30
CA THR A 193 -10.36 -6.54 6.90
C THR A 193 -10.80 -7.64 5.93
N SER A 194 -10.90 -8.88 6.41
CA SER A 194 -11.42 -9.98 5.59
C SER A 194 -12.89 -9.69 5.23
N ASN A 195 -13.30 -10.10 4.03
CA ASN A 195 -14.70 -9.97 3.56
C ASN A 195 -15.72 -10.72 4.45
N ALA A 196 -15.27 -11.41 5.51
CA ALA A 196 -16.04 -12.40 6.26
C ALA A 196 -16.94 -11.80 7.35
N ASN A 197 -16.69 -10.57 7.82
CA ASN A 197 -17.50 -9.93 8.85
C ASN A 197 -17.59 -8.42 8.60
N ILE A 198 -18.82 -7.87 8.58
CA ILE A 198 -19.24 -6.54 9.10
C ILE A 198 -20.42 -6.03 8.27
N ALA A 199 -21.60 -6.04 8.90
CA ALA A 199 -22.88 -5.54 8.41
C ALA A 199 -22.99 -4.00 8.23
N ALA A 200 -21.85 -3.29 8.20
CA ALA A 200 -21.79 -1.82 8.23
C ALA A 200 -20.90 -1.22 7.11
N GLY A 201 -20.90 -1.82 5.92
CA GLY A 201 -20.16 -1.30 4.75
C GLY A 201 -18.66 -1.58 4.72
N GLY A 202 -18.12 -2.30 5.73
CA GLY A 202 -16.72 -2.71 5.78
C GLY A 202 -16.28 -3.56 4.57
N LYS A 203 -17.20 -4.37 4.03
CA LYS A 203 -16.99 -5.16 2.80
C LYS A 203 -16.67 -4.28 1.59
N ASN A 204 -17.37 -3.14 1.44
CA ASN A 204 -17.18 -2.24 0.31
C ASN A 204 -15.86 -1.48 0.41
N VAL A 205 -15.49 -1.05 1.62
CA VAL A 205 -14.21 -0.37 1.85
C VAL A 205 -13.04 -1.30 1.58
N ALA A 206 -13.06 -2.53 2.10
CA ALA A 206 -12.01 -3.51 1.85
C ALA A 206 -11.92 -3.88 0.36
N ALA A 207 -13.07 -4.05 -0.31
CA ALA A 207 -13.10 -4.29 -1.74
C ALA A 207 -12.56 -3.11 -2.54
N PHE A 208 -12.95 -1.87 -2.20
CA PHE A 208 -12.43 -0.67 -2.83
C PHE A 208 -10.92 -0.54 -2.66
N GLN A 209 -10.41 -0.72 -1.44
CA GLN A 209 -9.00 -0.68 -1.15
C GLN A 209 -8.22 -1.70 -1.98
N ARG A 210 -8.71 -2.94 -2.12
CA ARG A 210 -8.08 -3.93 -3.02
C ARG A 210 -8.18 -3.53 -4.49
N ASN A 211 -9.36 -3.13 -4.94
CA ASN A 211 -9.66 -2.96 -6.35
C ASN A 211 -9.01 -1.72 -6.96
N VAL A 212 -8.77 -0.66 -6.16
CA VAL A 212 -7.93 0.49 -6.57
C VAL A 212 -6.53 0.03 -7.02
N PHE A 213 -6.00 -1.05 -6.45
CA PHE A 213 -4.69 -1.59 -6.80
C PHE A 213 -4.72 -2.67 -7.88
N ARG A 214 -5.90 -3.08 -8.36
CA ARG A 214 -6.10 -4.15 -9.35
C ARG A 214 -6.61 -3.66 -10.71
N ALA A 215 -7.08 -2.42 -10.77
CA ALA A 215 -7.55 -1.77 -11.98
C ALA A 215 -6.40 -1.13 -12.76
#